data_AF-A0A8B7DDH3-F1
#
_entry.id   AF-A0A8B7DDH3-F1
#
_cell.length_a   1.000
_cell.length_b   1.000
_cell.length_c   1.000
_cell.angle_alpha   90.00
_cell.angle_beta   90.00
_cell.angle_gamma   90.00
#
_symmetry.space_group_name_H-M   'P 1'
#
loop_
_entity.id
_entity.type
_entity.pdbx_description
1 polymer ?
#
loop_
_entity_poly.entity_id
_entity_poly.type
_entity_poly.pdbx_seq_one_letter_code
_entity_poly.pdbx_strand_id
1 'polypeptide(L)'
;MAQNTCDKVKCKLTKLIGTGKTLLESELPTLRDVLRYGLFLRRIEENNQNLRLTSEKLWTSVKYLWQKANPLIPIISYKKGKERIIYDWKKAYNLASALRFGTSNRATASIGTALLKAAKDAGFLKDHILDKHLALDHKKIERSKQRVMNVCKERHNNEVKKEGIQCIMFDGRKDLTKTVVYGNDGKSYPREIKEDHYSVCSEPGGKYLFHFVNNSEEREARTPAEHIAEQLYDWIIAHGIENQLIAIGGDSTNLNTGWKGGIIQFLEKKLGFKLIWIICALHTNELPLRHLMLALDGKTLSENRFSGNIGKLINIATNLPILTCIPQLDFVVDLIHLEKEVVD
;
A
#
# COMPACT_ATOMS: atom_id res chain seq x y z
N MET A 1 38.95 -65.04 34.25
CA MET A 1 39.54 -64.01 35.14
C MET A 1 39.05 -62.64 34.68
N ALA A 2 38.46 -61.91 35.61
CA ALA A 2 38.26 -60.45 35.69
C ALA A 2 37.43 -59.72 34.61
N GLN A 3 36.37 -59.08 35.12
CA GLN A 3 35.54 -58.01 34.57
C GLN A 3 36.35 -56.80 34.08
N ASN A 4 35.74 -55.98 33.19
CA ASN A 4 35.59 -54.54 33.46
C ASN A 4 34.53 -53.88 32.55
N THR A 5 33.34 -53.70 33.12
CA THR A 5 32.51 -52.48 33.11
C THR A 5 32.69 -51.50 31.94
N CYS A 6 31.83 -51.62 30.92
CA CYS A 6 31.46 -50.48 30.08
C CYS A 6 30.07 -50.00 30.49
N ASP A 7 30.03 -49.25 31.59
CA ASP A 7 28.84 -48.52 31.99
C ASP A 7 29.23 -47.08 32.35
N LYS A 8 28.44 -46.14 31.79
CA LYS A 8 28.37 -44.69 32.09
C LYS A 8 29.44 -43.76 31.50
N VAL A 9 29.18 -43.31 30.27
CA VAL A 9 28.99 -41.87 30.01
C VAL A 9 27.78 -41.68 29.08
N LYS A 10 26.57 -41.85 29.63
CA LYS A 10 25.36 -41.29 28.99
C LYS A 10 25.52 -39.77 29.00
N CYS A 11 25.84 -39.22 27.84
CA CYS A 11 26.06 -37.80 27.62
C CYS A 11 24.92 -36.97 28.23
N LYS A 12 25.25 -36.07 29.17
CA LYS A 12 24.32 -35.14 29.84
C LYS A 12 23.53 -34.24 28.88
N LEU A 13 23.86 -34.23 27.59
CA LEU A 13 23.26 -33.38 26.57
C LEU A 13 21.79 -33.74 26.27
N THR A 14 21.42 -35.02 26.33
CA THR A 14 20.03 -35.45 26.07
C THR A 14 19.03 -35.08 27.16
N LYS A 15 19.50 -34.79 28.38
CA LYS A 15 18.67 -34.21 29.45
C LYS A 15 18.46 -32.69 29.31
N LEU A 16 19.32 -32.00 28.55
CA LEU A 16 19.28 -30.55 28.37
C LEU A 16 18.47 -30.11 27.14
N ILE A 17 18.40 -30.94 26.09
CA ILE A 17 17.86 -30.55 24.76
C ILE A 17 16.55 -31.30 24.43
N GLY A 18 16.12 -32.25 25.27
CA GLY A 18 14.94 -33.08 24.99
C GLY A 18 15.12 -34.03 23.80
N THR A 19 14.12 -34.86 23.52
CA THR A 19 14.16 -35.91 22.47
C THR A 19 14.01 -35.38 21.05
N GLY A 20 14.10 -34.06 20.83
CA GLY A 20 13.99 -33.42 19.52
C GLY A 20 12.60 -33.51 18.86
N LYS A 21 11.56 -33.96 19.60
CA LYS A 21 10.18 -34.07 19.08
C LYS A 21 9.25 -32.91 19.44
N THR A 22 9.74 -31.89 20.14
CA THR A 22 9.00 -30.66 20.43
C THR A 22 9.99 -29.49 20.52
N LEU A 23 10.39 -28.93 19.37
CA LEU A 23 10.93 -27.58 19.34
C LEU A 23 9.75 -26.64 19.10
N LEU A 24 9.50 -25.72 20.03
CA LEU A 24 8.53 -24.65 19.82
C LEU A 24 9.07 -23.71 18.72
N GLU A 25 8.21 -23.20 17.84
CA GLU A 25 8.65 -22.30 16.74
C GLU A 25 9.39 -21.06 17.25
N SER A 26 9.14 -20.64 18.49
CA SER A 26 9.85 -19.54 19.17
C SER A 26 11.30 -19.84 19.56
N GLU A 27 11.72 -21.10 19.52
CA GLU A 27 13.09 -21.55 19.84
C GLU A 27 13.94 -21.82 18.59
N LEU A 28 13.38 -21.62 17.39
CA LEU A 28 14.12 -21.73 16.15
C LEU A 28 15.01 -20.47 15.96
N PRO A 29 16.29 -20.63 15.60
CA PRO A 29 17.16 -19.49 15.34
C PRO A 29 16.56 -18.61 14.25
N THR A 30 16.48 -17.31 14.50
CA THR A 30 15.94 -16.39 13.50
C THR A 30 16.79 -16.42 12.23
N LEU A 31 16.23 -16.01 11.09
CA LEU A 31 17.00 -15.87 9.84
C LEU A 31 18.30 -15.06 10.05
N ARG A 32 18.24 -14.05 10.92
CA ARG A 32 19.40 -13.23 11.29
C ARG A 32 20.48 -14.04 12.02
N ASP A 33 20.10 -14.96 12.89
CA ASP A 33 21.03 -15.78 13.67
C ASP A 33 21.71 -16.83 12.79
N VAL A 34 20.96 -17.45 11.88
CA VAL A 34 21.51 -18.40 10.89
C VAL A 34 22.52 -17.70 9.97
N LEU A 35 22.20 -16.49 9.49
CA LEU A 35 23.09 -15.72 8.63
C LEU A 35 24.35 -15.24 9.38
N ARG A 36 24.21 -14.81 10.64
CA ARG A 36 25.36 -14.41 11.49
C ARG A 36 26.29 -15.59 11.76
N TYR A 37 25.74 -16.76 12.05
CA TYR A 37 26.54 -17.96 12.27
C TYR A 37 27.23 -18.45 10.99
N GLY A 38 26.56 -18.37 9.84
CA GLY A 38 27.16 -18.66 8.53
C GLY A 38 28.34 -17.72 8.20
N LEU A 39 28.24 -16.43 8.51
CA LEU A 39 29.34 -15.47 8.34
C LEU A 39 30.49 -15.72 9.32
N PHE A 40 30.19 -16.12 10.56
CA PHE A 40 31.17 -16.50 11.56
C PHE A 40 31.98 -17.73 11.12
N LEU A 41 31.31 -18.80 10.66
CA LEU A 41 31.97 -20.00 10.16
C LEU A 41 32.88 -19.71 8.96
N ARG A 42 32.46 -18.83 8.04
CA ARG A 42 33.27 -18.41 6.89
C ARG A 42 34.54 -17.64 7.30
N ARG A 43 34.46 -16.80 8.35
CA ARG A 43 35.62 -16.07 8.88
C ARG A 43 36.62 -17.00 9.57
N ILE A 44 36.16 -18.14 10.09
CA ILE A 44 37.03 -19.17 10.68
C ILE A 44 37.62 -20.09 9.61
N GLU A 45 36.91 -20.37 8.52
CA GLU A 45 37.37 -21.15 7.36
C GLU A 45 38.64 -20.60 6.71
N GLU A 46 38.82 -19.28 6.71
CA GLU A 46 40.02 -18.62 6.18
C GLU A 46 41.30 -18.98 6.97
N ASN A 47 41.17 -19.52 8.18
CA ASN A 47 42.28 -19.78 9.10
C ASN A 47 42.60 -21.27 9.36
N ASN A 48 41.84 -22.24 8.83
CA ASN A 48 42.14 -23.66 9.10
C ASN A 48 41.54 -24.65 8.08
N GLN A 49 42.39 -25.41 7.39
CA GLN A 49 42.03 -26.35 6.32
C GLN A 49 41.13 -27.52 6.77
N ASN A 50 41.26 -27.98 8.03
CA ASN A 50 40.45 -29.07 8.59
C ASN A 50 38.97 -28.69 8.83
N LEU A 51 38.63 -27.40 8.82
CA LEU A 51 37.26 -26.93 9.03
C LEU A 51 36.41 -26.91 7.75
N ARG A 52 37.03 -27.02 6.57
CA ARG A 52 36.35 -27.03 5.27
C ARG A 52 35.46 -28.26 5.07
N LEU A 53 35.88 -29.41 5.59
CA LEU A 53 35.06 -30.63 5.60
C LEU A 53 33.89 -30.54 6.59
N THR A 54 34.09 -29.82 7.68
CA THR A 54 33.08 -29.61 8.73
C THR A 54 32.03 -28.58 8.31
N SER A 55 32.45 -27.51 7.64
CA SER A 55 31.57 -26.48 7.06
C SER A 55 30.72 -27.01 5.91
N GLU A 56 31.26 -27.87 5.04
CA GLU A 56 30.48 -28.52 3.97
C GLU A 56 29.41 -29.44 4.53
N LYS A 57 29.73 -30.24 5.55
CA LYS A 57 28.76 -31.10 6.24
C LYS A 57 27.68 -30.28 6.97
N LEU A 58 28.08 -29.19 7.63
CA LEU A 58 27.14 -28.26 8.29
C LEU A 58 26.24 -27.55 7.28
N TRP A 59 26.78 -27.08 6.17
CA TRP A 59 26.01 -26.43 5.11
C TRP A 59 24.97 -27.36 4.50
N THR A 60 25.32 -28.63 4.31
CA THR A 60 24.40 -29.65 3.81
C THR A 60 23.23 -29.84 4.78
N SER A 61 23.52 -29.92 6.08
CA SER A 61 22.51 -30.03 7.14
C SER A 61 21.62 -28.79 7.25
N VAL A 62 22.20 -27.58 7.21
CA VAL A 62 21.45 -26.31 7.25
C VAL A 62 20.55 -26.17 6.03
N LYS A 63 21.04 -26.54 4.84
CA LYS A 63 20.27 -26.49 3.60
C LYS A 63 19.09 -27.46 3.64
N TYR A 64 19.30 -28.69 4.14
CA TYR A 64 18.24 -29.67 4.32
C TYR A 64 17.16 -29.18 5.30
N LEU A 65 17.56 -28.68 6.47
CA LEU A 65 16.64 -28.14 7.47
C LEU A 65 15.85 -26.93 6.93
N TRP A 66 16.50 -26.04 6.17
CA TRP A 66 15.84 -24.90 5.54
C TRP A 66 14.81 -25.32 4.49
N GLN A 67 15.15 -26.26 3.61
CA GLN A 67 14.21 -26.75 2.59
C GLN A 67 13.00 -27.44 3.21
N LYS A 68 13.19 -28.13 4.34
CA LYS A 68 12.10 -28.74 5.11
C LYS A 68 11.19 -27.69 5.77
N ALA A 69 11.77 -26.61 6.32
CA ALA A 69 11.02 -25.54 6.98
C ALA A 69 10.37 -24.55 6.00
N ASN A 70 11.01 -24.30 4.84
CA ASN A 70 10.62 -23.30 3.86
C ASN A 70 10.64 -23.87 2.43
N PRO A 71 9.69 -24.78 2.09
CA PRO A 71 9.71 -25.52 0.83
C PRO A 71 9.58 -24.63 -0.42
N LEU A 72 9.01 -23.43 -0.26
CA LEU A 72 8.77 -22.48 -1.36
C LEU A 72 9.86 -21.39 -1.50
N ILE A 73 10.80 -21.28 -0.55
CA ILE A 73 11.82 -20.22 -0.54
C ILE A 73 13.21 -20.84 -0.78
N PRO A 74 13.75 -20.78 -2.01
CA PRO A 74 15.05 -21.36 -2.31
C PRO A 74 16.18 -20.60 -1.59
N ILE A 75 17.13 -21.33 -1.01
CA ILE A 75 18.40 -20.75 -0.54
C ILE A 75 19.16 -20.23 -1.76
N ILE A 76 19.27 -18.90 -1.84
CA ILE A 76 19.98 -18.23 -2.93
C ILE A 76 21.48 -18.51 -2.74
N SER A 77 22.02 -19.46 -3.50
CA SER A 77 23.47 -19.62 -3.65
C SER A 77 24.04 -18.39 -4.36
N TYR A 78 25.20 -17.90 -3.90
CA TYR A 78 25.88 -16.72 -4.44
C TYR A 78 26.06 -16.77 -5.97
N LYS A 79 26.19 -17.97 -6.57
CA LYS A 79 26.33 -18.14 -8.03
C LYS A 79 25.01 -17.87 -8.80
N LYS A 80 23.89 -18.44 -8.33
CA LYS A 80 22.55 -18.17 -8.89
C LYS A 80 22.04 -16.77 -8.52
N GLY A 81 22.42 -16.26 -7.35
CA GLY A 81 22.18 -14.87 -6.94
C GLY A 81 22.92 -13.89 -7.84
N LYS A 82 24.17 -14.17 -8.21
CA LYS A 82 24.96 -13.39 -9.16
C LYS A 82 24.29 -13.35 -10.55
N GLU A 83 23.89 -14.50 -11.08
CA GLU A 83 23.19 -14.59 -12.37
C GLU A 83 21.82 -13.93 -12.36
N ARG A 84 21.07 -14.07 -11.26
CA ARG A 84 19.76 -13.43 -11.09
C ARG A 84 19.89 -11.93 -10.87
N ILE A 85 20.88 -11.45 -10.12
CA ILE A 85 21.22 -10.04 -10.02
C ILE A 85 21.63 -9.52 -11.39
N ILE A 86 22.47 -10.22 -12.16
CA ILE A 86 22.83 -9.82 -13.54
C ILE A 86 21.61 -9.79 -14.46
N TYR A 87 20.72 -10.79 -14.38
CA TYR A 87 19.49 -10.86 -15.15
C TYR A 87 18.53 -9.73 -14.77
N ASP A 88 18.28 -9.55 -13.47
CA ASP A 88 17.46 -8.48 -12.90
C ASP A 88 18.11 -7.11 -13.17
N TRP A 89 19.44 -7.01 -13.28
CA TRP A 89 20.20 -5.78 -13.60
C TRP A 89 20.14 -5.44 -15.09
N LYS A 90 20.23 -6.45 -15.98
CA LYS A 90 19.92 -6.30 -17.41
C LYS A 90 18.46 -5.88 -17.63
N LYS A 91 17.57 -6.26 -16.71
CA LYS A 91 16.16 -5.81 -16.65
C LYS A 91 15.96 -4.52 -15.87
N ALA A 92 16.88 -4.13 -14.99
CA ALA A 92 16.84 -2.94 -14.15
C ALA A 92 17.27 -1.72 -14.97
N TYR A 93 16.55 -1.50 -16.06
CA TYR A 93 16.58 -0.26 -16.81
C TYR A 93 15.99 0.92 -16.01
N ASN A 94 15.48 0.69 -14.80
CA ASN A 94 14.70 1.67 -14.09
C ASN A 94 14.92 1.58 -12.56
N LEU A 95 15.81 2.42 -12.06
CA LEU A 95 15.79 2.91 -10.67
C LEU A 95 14.45 3.58 -10.31
N ALA A 96 13.50 3.66 -11.24
CA ALA A 96 12.10 4.01 -11.00
C ALA A 96 11.37 3.02 -10.07
N SER A 97 11.93 1.85 -9.74
CA SER A 97 11.42 1.02 -8.63
C SER A 97 11.37 1.79 -7.31
N ALA A 98 12.22 2.82 -7.14
CA ALA A 98 12.14 3.81 -6.08
C ALA A 98 10.76 4.47 -5.91
N LEU A 99 9.94 4.54 -6.97
CA LEU A 99 8.57 5.05 -6.91
C LEU A 99 7.71 4.22 -5.94
N ARG A 100 7.93 2.90 -5.87
CA ARG A 100 7.16 2.00 -5.00
C ARG A 100 7.48 2.17 -3.52
N PHE A 101 8.69 2.62 -3.22
CA PHE A 101 9.22 2.69 -1.85
C PHE A 101 9.22 4.11 -1.28
N GLY A 102 8.69 5.10 -2.02
CA GLY A 102 8.66 6.50 -1.58
C GLY A 102 10.04 7.13 -1.38
N THR A 103 11.10 6.58 -1.99
CA THR A 103 12.46 7.05 -1.73
C THR A 103 12.77 8.33 -2.51
N SER A 104 13.43 9.28 -1.84
CA SER A 104 13.80 10.57 -2.43
C SER A 104 14.76 10.38 -3.62
N ASN A 105 14.73 11.31 -4.57
CA ASN A 105 15.59 11.25 -5.76
C ASN A 105 17.08 11.28 -5.37
N ARG A 106 17.44 12.04 -4.33
CA ARG A 106 18.80 12.12 -3.80
C ARG A 106 19.23 10.80 -3.17
N ALA A 107 18.40 10.21 -2.30
CA ALA A 107 18.70 8.91 -1.68
C ALA A 107 18.84 7.81 -2.75
N THR A 108 17.93 7.79 -3.72
CA THR A 108 17.97 6.83 -4.84
C THR A 108 19.24 7.00 -5.68
N ALA A 109 19.65 8.25 -5.94
CA ALA A 109 20.87 8.57 -6.67
C ALA A 109 22.13 8.12 -5.90
N SER A 110 22.20 8.37 -4.59
CA SER A 110 23.30 7.93 -3.75
C SER A 110 23.41 6.41 -3.70
N ILE A 111 22.30 5.70 -3.45
CA ILE A 111 22.26 4.24 -3.43
C ILE A 111 22.64 3.67 -4.79
N GLY A 112 22.09 4.22 -5.88
CA GLY A 112 22.41 3.76 -7.23
C GLY A 112 23.88 4.00 -7.60
N THR A 113 24.46 5.13 -7.19
CA THR A 113 25.89 5.42 -7.41
C THR A 113 26.78 4.45 -6.62
N ALA A 114 26.48 4.23 -5.35
CA ALA A 114 27.22 3.28 -4.51
C ALA A 114 27.14 1.85 -5.06
N LEU A 115 25.96 1.44 -5.55
CA LEU A 115 25.75 0.15 -6.19
C LEU A 115 26.57 0.01 -7.48
N LEU A 116 26.59 1.05 -8.33
CA LEU A 116 27.35 1.04 -9.58
C LEU A 116 28.86 0.95 -9.33
N LYS A 117 29.35 1.66 -8.30
CA LYS A 117 30.75 1.58 -7.88
C LYS A 117 31.09 0.18 -7.36
N ALA A 118 30.27 -0.38 -6.46
CA ALA A 118 30.45 -1.74 -5.96
C ALA A 118 30.40 -2.80 -7.08
N ALA A 119 29.53 -2.62 -8.08
CA ALA A 119 29.46 -3.49 -9.25
C ALA A 119 30.73 -3.42 -10.10
N LYS A 120 31.31 -2.24 -10.29
CA LYS A 120 32.61 -2.09 -10.96
C LYS A 120 33.73 -2.77 -10.17
N ASP A 121 33.82 -2.49 -8.88
CA ASP A 121 34.89 -3.03 -8.03
C ASP A 121 34.81 -4.57 -7.91
N ALA A 122 33.62 -5.14 -8.03
CA ALA A 122 33.40 -6.58 -8.10
C ALA A 122 33.53 -7.19 -9.52
N GLY A 123 33.96 -6.41 -10.52
CA GLY A 123 34.25 -6.87 -11.87
C GLY A 123 33.02 -7.14 -12.75
N PHE A 124 31.85 -6.60 -12.39
CA PHE A 124 30.63 -6.72 -13.21
C PHE A 124 30.56 -5.70 -14.34
N LEU A 125 31.26 -4.57 -14.19
CA LEU A 125 31.35 -3.51 -15.19
C LEU A 125 32.74 -3.53 -15.83
N LYS A 126 32.80 -3.16 -17.12
CA LYS A 126 34.07 -3.12 -17.86
C LYS A 126 35.00 -2.06 -17.28
N ASP A 127 36.29 -2.37 -17.19
CA ASP A 127 37.30 -1.51 -16.55
C ASP A 127 37.45 -0.12 -17.20
N HIS A 128 37.16 0.00 -18.50
CA HIS A 128 37.21 1.28 -19.21
C HIS A 128 36.11 2.26 -18.78
N ILE A 129 35.11 1.83 -18.01
CA ILE A 129 34.08 2.72 -17.47
C ILE A 129 34.70 3.51 -16.31
N LEU A 130 35.02 4.78 -16.55
CA LEU A 130 35.58 5.65 -15.51
C LEU A 130 34.57 5.89 -14.39
N ASP A 131 35.04 6.02 -13.15
CA ASP A 131 34.18 6.18 -11.96
C ASP A 131 33.27 7.41 -12.05
N LYS A 132 33.73 8.48 -12.71
CA LYS A 132 32.93 9.68 -13.00
C LYS A 132 31.65 9.40 -13.81
N HIS A 133 31.64 8.33 -14.60
CA HIS A 133 30.47 7.93 -15.40
C HIS A 133 29.47 7.09 -14.61
N LEU A 134 29.86 6.56 -13.43
CA LEU A 134 28.99 5.79 -12.54
C LEU A 134 28.15 6.68 -11.60
N ALA A 135 28.48 7.97 -11.53
CA ALA A 135 27.72 8.93 -10.72
C ALA A 135 26.31 9.16 -11.29
N LEU A 136 25.32 8.82 -10.48
CA LEU A 136 23.93 9.15 -10.70
C LEU A 136 23.60 10.43 -9.96
N ASP A 137 23.06 11.40 -10.69
CA ASP A 137 22.51 12.60 -10.12
C ASP A 137 20.99 12.46 -9.92
N HIS A 138 20.45 13.19 -8.94
CA HIS A 138 19.02 13.22 -8.64
C HIS A 138 18.16 13.58 -9.87
N LYS A 139 18.64 14.43 -10.79
CA LYS A 139 17.93 14.75 -12.04
C LYS A 139 17.89 13.58 -13.03
N LYS A 140 18.90 12.69 -13.03
CA LYS A 140 18.84 11.45 -13.84
C LYS A 140 17.75 10.52 -13.30
N ILE A 141 17.63 10.42 -11.98
CA ILE A 141 16.57 9.62 -11.33
C ILE A 141 15.19 10.21 -11.63
N GLU A 142 15.04 11.52 -11.51
CA GLU A 142 13.80 12.25 -11.84
C GLU A 142 13.34 11.97 -13.28
N ARG A 143 14.24 12.13 -14.26
CA ARG A 143 13.93 11.81 -15.67
C ARG A 143 13.58 10.33 -15.87
N SER A 144 14.24 9.42 -15.16
CA SER A 144 13.91 7.99 -15.23
C SER A 144 12.52 7.69 -14.69
N LYS A 145 12.18 8.29 -13.54
CA LYS A 145 10.84 8.19 -12.94
C LYS A 145 9.79 8.75 -13.91
N GLN A 146 10.03 9.92 -14.50
CA GLN A 146 9.11 10.54 -15.44
C GLN A 146 8.83 9.68 -16.68
N ARG A 147 9.87 9.07 -17.26
CA ARG A 147 9.70 8.15 -18.41
C ARG A 147 8.80 6.96 -18.05
N VAL A 148 9.04 6.33 -16.90
CA VAL A 148 8.22 5.19 -16.45
C VAL A 148 6.78 5.63 -16.17
N MET A 149 6.59 6.78 -15.52
CA MET A 149 5.26 7.33 -15.26
C MET A 149 4.49 7.58 -16.56
N ASN A 150 5.13 8.18 -17.58
CA ASN A 150 4.49 8.43 -18.87
C ASN A 150 4.07 7.12 -19.56
N VAL A 151 4.96 6.12 -19.59
CA VAL A 151 4.63 4.79 -20.15
C VAL A 151 3.48 4.13 -19.39
N CYS A 152 3.46 4.22 -18.05
CA CYS A 152 2.36 3.70 -17.25
C CYS A 152 1.05 4.45 -17.52
N LYS A 153 1.08 5.78 -17.68
CA LYS A 153 -0.10 6.60 -18.02
C LYS A 153 -0.66 6.24 -19.38
N GLU A 154 0.18 6.15 -20.41
CA GLU A 154 -0.24 5.74 -21.75
C GLU A 154 -0.85 4.34 -21.75
N ARG A 155 -0.20 3.40 -21.06
CA ARG A 155 -0.72 2.04 -20.89
C ARG A 155 -2.08 2.04 -20.19
N HIS A 156 -2.20 2.79 -19.09
CA HIS A 156 -3.45 2.92 -18.35
C HIS A 156 -4.57 3.48 -19.22
N ASN A 157 -4.32 4.58 -19.94
CA ASN A 157 -5.30 5.18 -20.85
C ASN A 157 -5.75 4.20 -21.95
N ASN A 158 -4.83 3.38 -22.46
CA ASN A 158 -5.16 2.35 -23.43
C ASN A 158 -5.97 1.19 -22.84
N GLU A 159 -5.74 0.84 -21.57
CA GLU A 159 -6.53 -0.17 -20.86
C GLU A 159 -7.95 0.35 -20.58
N VAL A 160 -8.06 1.59 -20.10
CA VAL A 160 -9.34 2.29 -19.88
C VAL A 160 -10.17 2.37 -21.16
N LYS A 161 -9.56 2.68 -22.32
CA LYS A 161 -10.26 2.70 -23.62
C LYS A 161 -10.78 1.35 -24.09
N LYS A 162 -10.17 0.24 -23.64
CA LYS A 162 -10.59 -1.12 -24.02
C LYS A 162 -11.73 -1.64 -23.15
N GLU A 163 -11.91 -1.07 -21.97
CA GLU A 163 -12.92 -1.49 -21.02
C GLU A 163 -14.19 -0.68 -21.23
N GLY A 164 -15.34 -1.37 -21.21
CA GLY A 164 -16.63 -0.72 -21.25
C GLY A 164 -16.92 -0.05 -19.91
N ILE A 165 -16.57 1.22 -19.77
CA ILE A 165 -16.85 1.99 -18.55
C ILE A 165 -18.34 2.32 -18.54
N GLN A 166 -19.06 1.67 -17.63
CA GLN A 166 -20.52 1.84 -17.51
C GLN A 166 -20.89 2.81 -16.39
N CYS A 167 -19.99 3.03 -15.44
CA CYS A 167 -20.24 3.90 -14.32
C CYS A 167 -18.96 4.63 -13.90
N ILE A 168 -19.13 5.87 -13.46
CA ILE A 168 -18.09 6.67 -12.85
C ILE A 168 -18.47 6.92 -11.40
N MET A 169 -17.55 6.62 -10.47
CA MET A 169 -17.70 6.98 -9.06
C MET A 169 -16.68 8.06 -8.73
N PHE A 170 -17.10 9.10 -8.01
CA PHE A 170 -16.22 10.17 -7.58
C PHE A 170 -16.37 10.47 -6.09
N ASP A 171 -15.27 10.87 -5.47
CA ASP A 171 -15.25 11.30 -4.07
C ASP A 171 -14.24 12.43 -3.87
N GLY A 172 -14.60 13.37 -2.98
CA GLY A 172 -13.85 14.57 -2.68
C GLY A 172 -13.21 14.51 -1.29
N ARG A 173 -11.97 14.99 -1.17
CA ARG A 173 -11.28 15.14 0.11
C ARG A 173 -10.61 16.50 0.20
N LYS A 174 -10.82 17.16 1.34
CA LYS A 174 -10.12 18.41 1.68
C LYS A 174 -8.93 18.16 2.58
N ASP A 175 -7.73 18.31 2.06
CA ASP A 175 -6.46 18.14 2.77
C ASP A 175 -5.56 19.37 2.67
N LEU A 176 -4.58 19.43 3.57
CA LEU A 176 -3.56 20.47 3.59
C LEU A 176 -2.44 20.08 2.63
N THR A 177 -2.33 20.81 1.52
CA THR A 177 -1.28 20.60 0.52
C THR A 177 -0.17 21.62 0.70
N LYS A 178 1.08 21.14 0.67
CA LYS A 178 2.26 22.02 0.58
C LYS A 178 2.42 22.52 -0.85
N THR A 179 2.26 23.83 -1.02
CA THR A 179 2.42 24.51 -2.30
C THR A 179 3.54 25.54 -2.22
N VAL A 180 3.97 26.02 -3.38
CA VAL A 180 4.96 27.08 -3.49
C VAL A 180 4.26 28.31 -4.05
N VAL A 181 4.19 29.37 -3.27
CA VAL A 181 3.58 30.64 -3.66
C VAL A 181 4.68 31.64 -3.97
N TYR A 182 4.55 32.35 -5.09
CA TYR A 182 5.47 33.41 -5.46
C TYR A 182 5.04 34.71 -4.80
N GLY A 183 5.92 35.29 -3.98
CA GLY A 183 5.71 36.61 -3.40
C GLY A 183 5.87 37.71 -4.45
N ASN A 184 5.38 38.91 -4.12
CA ASN A 184 5.56 40.11 -4.95
C ASN A 184 7.03 40.52 -5.12
N ASP A 185 7.93 39.92 -4.33
CA ASP A 185 9.39 40.06 -4.41
C ASP A 185 10.03 39.06 -5.40
N GLY A 186 9.24 38.28 -6.13
CA GLY A 186 9.69 37.25 -7.06
C GLY A 186 10.28 36.00 -6.38
N LYS A 187 10.23 35.92 -5.04
CA LYS A 187 10.74 34.77 -4.29
C LYS A 187 9.62 33.75 -4.05
N SER A 188 10.02 32.49 -4.02
CA SER A 188 9.12 31.36 -3.78
C SER A 188 9.08 31.01 -2.29
N TYR A 189 7.90 30.99 -1.70
CA TYR A 189 7.68 30.64 -0.29
C TYR A 189 6.84 29.37 -0.18
N PRO A 190 7.26 28.37 0.61
CA PRO A 190 6.40 27.23 0.89
C PRO A 190 5.22 27.66 1.76
N ARG A 191 4.01 27.26 1.38
CA ARG A 191 2.79 27.44 2.18
C ARG A 191 2.00 26.15 2.22
N GLU A 192 1.20 25.99 3.27
CA GLU A 192 0.16 24.98 3.31
C GLU A 192 -1.17 25.64 2.96
N ILE A 193 -1.81 25.16 1.90
CA ILE A 193 -3.14 25.61 1.49
C ILE A 193 -4.11 24.43 1.58
N LYS A 194 -5.36 24.72 1.86
CA LYS A 194 -6.41 23.70 1.90
C LYS A 194 -6.96 23.52 0.50
N GLU A 195 -6.72 22.35 -0.08
CA GLU A 195 -7.20 22.00 -1.43
C GLU A 195 -8.36 21.03 -1.33
N ASP A 196 -9.16 20.91 -2.39
CA ASP A 196 -10.33 20.03 -2.48
C ASP A 196 -10.10 19.04 -3.63
N HIS A 197 -9.50 17.90 -3.32
CA HIS A 197 -9.06 16.89 -4.27
C HIS A 197 -10.17 15.89 -4.57
N TYR A 198 -10.46 15.69 -5.84
CA TYR A 198 -11.42 14.69 -6.30
C TYR A 198 -10.69 13.51 -6.92
N SER A 199 -11.07 12.32 -6.50
CA SER A 199 -10.65 11.05 -7.12
C SER A 199 -11.82 10.45 -7.87
N VAL A 200 -11.53 9.89 -9.05
CA VAL A 200 -12.55 9.33 -9.95
C VAL A 200 -12.15 7.92 -10.32
N CYS A 201 -13.10 6.99 -10.22
CA CYS A 201 -12.94 5.58 -10.50
C CYS A 201 -14.03 5.06 -11.45
N SER A 202 -13.77 3.97 -12.16
CA SER A 202 -14.72 3.31 -13.04
C SER A 202 -15.38 2.10 -12.39
N GLU A 203 -16.61 1.82 -12.83
CA GLU A 203 -17.23 0.51 -12.73
C GLU A 203 -17.70 0.02 -14.12
N PRO A 204 -17.62 -1.30 -14.39
CA PRO A 204 -17.10 -2.35 -13.51
C PRO A 204 -15.57 -2.30 -13.35
N GLY A 205 -15.08 -2.77 -12.21
CA GLY A 205 -13.66 -3.06 -11.97
C GLY A 205 -12.94 -2.13 -10.99
N GLY A 206 -13.62 -1.13 -10.44
CA GLY A 206 -13.11 -0.24 -9.40
C GLY A 206 -11.78 0.44 -9.73
N LYS A 207 -11.51 0.70 -11.02
CA LYS A 207 -10.20 1.22 -11.44
C LYS A 207 -10.14 2.71 -11.27
N TYR A 208 -9.01 3.20 -10.77
CA TYR A 208 -8.68 4.61 -10.83
C TYR A 208 -8.72 5.12 -12.28
N LEU A 209 -9.36 6.27 -12.53
CA LEU A 209 -9.40 6.92 -13.84
C LEU A 209 -8.51 8.16 -13.84
N PHE A 210 -8.85 9.14 -13.00
CA PHE A 210 -8.11 10.39 -12.88
C PHE A 210 -8.41 11.07 -11.53
N HIS A 211 -7.69 12.15 -11.26
CA HIS A 211 -7.92 13.03 -10.13
C HIS A 211 -7.78 14.48 -10.59
N PHE A 212 -8.43 15.40 -9.90
CA PHE A 212 -8.32 16.83 -10.15
C PHE A 212 -8.53 17.60 -8.85
N VAL A 213 -8.12 18.87 -8.84
CA VAL A 213 -8.30 19.76 -7.70
C VAL A 213 -9.38 20.77 -8.03
N ASN A 214 -10.36 20.90 -7.15
CA ASN A 214 -11.42 21.88 -7.30
C ASN A 214 -11.00 23.20 -6.64
N ASN A 215 -10.15 23.98 -7.32
CA ASN A 215 -9.60 25.23 -6.82
C ASN A 215 -10.58 26.40 -6.96
N SER A 216 -10.75 27.21 -5.92
CA SER A 216 -11.64 28.39 -5.98
C SER A 216 -11.17 29.45 -6.98
N GLU A 217 -9.87 29.54 -7.23
CA GLU A 217 -9.26 30.51 -8.16
C GLU A 217 -9.54 30.16 -9.64
N GLU A 218 -9.68 28.87 -9.95
CA GLU A 218 -9.91 28.36 -11.32
C GLU A 218 -11.39 28.30 -11.70
N ARG A 219 -12.31 28.63 -10.78
CA ARG A 219 -13.75 28.46 -10.99
C ARG A 219 -14.41 29.48 -11.91
N GLU A 220 -13.74 30.56 -12.37
CA GLU A 220 -14.32 31.58 -13.28
C GLU A 220 -15.81 31.91 -12.99
N ALA A 221 -16.13 32.28 -11.75
CA ALA A 221 -17.49 32.56 -11.24
C ALA A 221 -18.50 31.39 -11.20
N ARG A 222 -18.13 30.17 -11.62
CA ARG A 222 -18.95 28.95 -11.51
C ARG A 222 -19.12 28.51 -10.06
N THR A 223 -20.22 27.80 -9.81
CA THR A 223 -20.42 27.14 -8.52
C THR A 223 -19.43 25.99 -8.35
N PRO A 224 -19.09 25.58 -7.11
CA PRO A 224 -18.21 24.43 -6.89
C PRO A 224 -18.71 23.16 -7.58
N ALA A 225 -20.02 22.91 -7.58
CA ALA A 225 -20.64 21.75 -8.19
C ALA A 225 -20.52 21.75 -9.72
N GLU A 226 -20.76 22.91 -10.33
CA GLU A 226 -20.67 23.08 -11.78
C GLU A 226 -19.25 22.87 -12.29
N HIS A 227 -18.24 23.40 -11.57
CA HIS A 227 -16.84 23.20 -11.96
C HIS A 227 -16.43 21.72 -11.88
N ILE A 228 -16.83 20.99 -10.83
CA ILE A 228 -16.56 19.55 -10.75
C ILE A 228 -17.27 18.79 -11.87
N ALA A 229 -18.54 19.10 -12.13
CA ALA A 229 -19.29 18.47 -13.21
C ALA A 229 -18.63 18.69 -14.58
N GLU A 230 -18.03 19.86 -14.79
CA GLU A 230 -17.27 20.16 -16.01
C GLU A 230 -15.98 19.34 -16.12
N GLN A 231 -15.20 19.21 -15.05
CA GLN A 231 -14.01 18.34 -15.04
C GLN A 231 -14.36 16.88 -15.38
N LEU A 232 -15.49 16.39 -14.85
CA LEU A 232 -16.01 15.06 -15.18
C LEU A 232 -16.43 14.97 -16.65
N TYR A 233 -17.18 15.97 -17.14
CA TYR A 233 -17.65 16.03 -18.52
C TYR A 233 -16.49 16.07 -19.52
N ASP A 234 -15.52 16.96 -19.32
CA ASP A 234 -14.37 17.12 -20.21
C ASP A 234 -13.58 15.82 -20.32
N TRP A 235 -13.41 15.11 -19.20
CA TRP A 235 -12.76 13.81 -19.20
C TRP A 235 -13.58 12.76 -19.96
N ILE A 236 -14.90 12.69 -19.74
CA ILE A 236 -15.81 11.76 -20.44
C ILE A 236 -15.71 11.95 -21.97
N ILE A 237 -15.83 13.19 -22.44
CA ILE A 237 -15.79 13.51 -23.87
C ILE A 237 -14.40 13.25 -24.46
N ALA A 238 -13.33 13.63 -23.76
CA ALA A 238 -11.96 13.38 -24.22
C ALA A 238 -11.64 11.87 -24.39
N HIS A 239 -12.37 11.00 -23.68
CA HIS A 239 -12.21 9.55 -23.75
C HIS A 239 -13.26 8.85 -24.62
N GLY A 240 -14.29 9.56 -25.10
CA GLY A 240 -15.31 9.02 -26.02
C GLY A 240 -16.19 7.95 -25.38
N ILE A 241 -16.50 8.10 -24.09
CA ILE A 241 -17.27 7.10 -23.32
C ILE A 241 -18.70 7.55 -22.99
N GLU A 242 -19.13 8.72 -23.47
CA GLU A 242 -20.45 9.29 -23.18
C GLU A 242 -21.59 8.35 -23.54
N ASN A 243 -21.46 7.58 -24.62
CA ASN A 243 -22.48 6.63 -25.07
C ASN A 243 -22.45 5.29 -24.31
N GLN A 244 -21.46 5.08 -23.44
CA GLN A 244 -21.29 3.86 -22.65
C GLN A 244 -21.74 4.05 -21.20
N LEU A 245 -21.79 5.30 -20.73
CA LEU A 245 -22.05 5.64 -19.34
C LEU A 245 -23.54 5.46 -19.01
N ILE A 246 -23.83 4.59 -18.05
CA ILE A 246 -25.18 4.26 -17.59
C ILE A 246 -25.44 4.87 -16.20
N ALA A 247 -24.41 4.91 -15.35
CA ALA A 247 -24.55 5.32 -13.97
C ALA A 247 -23.44 6.27 -13.50
N ILE A 248 -23.72 6.97 -12.41
CA ILE A 248 -22.76 7.79 -11.68
C ILE A 248 -22.95 7.60 -10.18
N GLY A 249 -21.84 7.49 -9.46
CA GLY A 249 -21.86 7.28 -8.03
C GLY A 249 -21.06 8.31 -7.24
N GLY A 250 -21.46 8.50 -5.99
CA GLY A 250 -20.82 9.43 -5.07
C GLY A 250 -21.49 9.42 -3.69
N ASP A 251 -21.07 10.32 -2.81
CA ASP A 251 -21.74 10.51 -1.53
C ASP A 251 -23.13 11.15 -1.68
N SER A 252 -23.93 11.08 -0.62
CA SER A 252 -25.28 11.65 -0.58
C SER A 252 -25.35 13.15 -0.26
N THR A 253 -24.23 13.89 -0.23
CA THR A 253 -24.24 15.31 0.11
C THR A 253 -25.07 16.12 -0.90
N ASN A 254 -25.65 17.23 -0.44
CA ASN A 254 -26.37 18.17 -1.30
C ASN A 254 -25.51 18.74 -2.44
N LEU A 255 -24.18 18.80 -2.26
CA LEU A 255 -23.26 19.22 -3.31
C LEU A 255 -23.25 18.22 -4.47
N ASN A 256 -23.33 16.93 -4.18
CA ASN A 256 -23.30 15.87 -5.18
C ASN A 256 -24.69 15.62 -5.79
N THR A 257 -25.73 15.53 -4.93
CA THR A 257 -27.08 15.06 -5.29
C THR A 257 -28.14 16.16 -5.40
N GLY A 258 -27.79 17.42 -5.16
CA GLY A 258 -28.74 18.54 -5.15
C GLY A 258 -29.55 18.65 -6.45
N TRP A 259 -30.88 18.65 -6.33
CA TRP A 259 -31.80 18.64 -7.48
C TRP A 259 -31.81 19.92 -8.33
N LYS A 260 -31.17 21.02 -7.87
CA LYS A 260 -31.06 22.30 -8.60
C LYS A 260 -29.63 22.67 -8.98
N GLY A 261 -28.64 22.17 -8.23
CA GLY A 261 -27.25 22.60 -8.32
C GLY A 261 -26.26 21.55 -7.83
N GLY A 262 -26.65 20.28 -7.87
CA GLY A 262 -25.75 19.16 -7.57
C GLY A 262 -24.85 18.85 -8.76
N ILE A 263 -23.67 18.31 -8.47
CA ILE A 263 -22.68 17.88 -9.49
C ILE A 263 -23.33 16.95 -10.51
N ILE A 264 -24.04 15.91 -10.04
CA ILE A 264 -24.64 14.92 -10.93
C ILE A 264 -25.65 15.57 -11.86
N GLN A 265 -26.46 16.50 -11.34
CA GLN A 265 -27.42 17.20 -12.18
C GLN A 265 -26.77 18.10 -13.23
N PHE A 266 -25.71 18.83 -12.86
CA PHE A 266 -24.97 19.64 -13.83
C PHE A 266 -24.33 18.76 -14.92
N LEU A 267 -23.81 17.60 -14.54
CA LEU A 267 -23.24 16.65 -15.48
C LEU A 267 -24.31 16.11 -16.45
N GLU A 268 -25.46 15.65 -15.94
CA GLU A 268 -26.58 15.20 -16.79
C GLU A 268 -27.06 16.28 -17.76
N LYS A 269 -27.12 17.55 -17.33
CA LYS A 269 -27.45 18.67 -18.21
C LYS A 269 -26.42 18.85 -19.33
N LYS A 270 -25.13 18.67 -19.04
CA LYS A 270 -24.05 18.76 -20.04
C LYS A 270 -24.06 17.56 -21.00
N LEU A 271 -24.31 16.35 -20.48
CA LEU A 271 -24.40 15.13 -21.29
C LEU A 271 -25.67 15.05 -22.14
N GLY A 272 -26.75 15.70 -21.73
CA GLY A 272 -28.03 15.70 -22.43
C GLY A 272 -28.90 14.47 -22.14
N PHE A 273 -28.52 13.62 -21.19
CA PHE A 273 -29.29 12.45 -20.77
C PHE A 273 -29.16 12.18 -19.27
N LYS A 274 -30.03 11.32 -18.74
CA LYS A 274 -30.10 10.95 -17.32
C LYS A 274 -29.24 9.74 -17.01
N LEU A 275 -28.58 9.76 -15.86
CA LEU A 275 -27.75 8.67 -15.36
C LEU A 275 -28.46 7.98 -14.19
N ILE A 276 -28.16 6.71 -13.96
CA ILE A 276 -28.55 6.01 -12.71
C ILE A 276 -27.66 6.51 -11.58
N TRP A 277 -28.26 6.95 -10.46
CA TRP A 277 -27.51 7.49 -9.33
C TRP A 277 -27.20 6.37 -8.32
N ILE A 278 -25.92 6.04 -8.18
CA ILE A 278 -25.42 5.07 -7.20
C ILE A 278 -24.89 5.83 -5.99
N ILE A 279 -25.81 6.19 -5.10
CA ILE A 279 -25.49 7.04 -3.95
C ILE A 279 -25.12 6.19 -2.73
N CYS A 280 -24.08 6.62 -2.03
CA CYS A 280 -23.60 5.93 -0.83
C CYS A 280 -24.68 5.88 0.27
N ALA A 281 -25.23 4.69 0.51
CA ALA A 281 -26.16 4.43 1.61
C ALA A 281 -25.48 4.55 2.99
N LEU A 282 -24.18 4.24 3.08
CA LEU A 282 -23.43 4.37 4.33
C LEU A 282 -23.44 5.82 4.83
N HIS A 283 -23.27 6.80 3.94
CA HIS A 283 -23.34 8.21 4.31
C HIS A 283 -24.76 8.62 4.74
N THR A 284 -25.78 8.01 4.16
CA THR A 284 -27.19 8.21 4.55
C THR A 284 -27.47 7.66 5.96
N ASN A 285 -26.86 6.53 6.32
CA ASN A 285 -26.99 5.91 7.63
C ASN A 285 -26.07 6.53 8.69
N GLU A 286 -24.91 7.05 8.28
CA GLU A 286 -23.92 7.65 9.16
C GLU A 286 -24.51 8.84 9.90
N LEU A 287 -25.20 9.76 9.21
CA LEU A 287 -25.62 11.01 9.81
C LEU A 287 -26.65 10.81 10.95
N PRO A 288 -27.71 10.01 10.80
CA PRO A 288 -28.60 9.66 11.92
C PRO A 288 -27.88 8.92 13.04
N LEU A 289 -27.01 7.96 12.72
CA LEU A 289 -26.25 7.22 13.73
C LEU A 289 -25.30 8.13 14.50
N ARG A 290 -24.64 9.07 13.82
CA ARG A 290 -23.79 10.08 14.44
C ARG A 290 -24.58 10.99 15.36
N HIS A 291 -25.77 11.45 14.95
CA HIS A 291 -26.64 12.24 15.83
C HIS A 291 -27.10 11.45 17.05
N LEU A 292 -27.45 10.18 16.86
CA LEU A 292 -27.80 9.27 17.95
C LEU A 292 -26.63 9.12 18.93
N MET A 293 -25.43 8.80 18.43
CA MET A 293 -24.23 8.65 19.26
C MET A 293 -23.88 9.96 19.96
N LEU A 294 -23.92 11.11 19.28
CA LEU A 294 -23.69 12.42 19.90
C LEU A 294 -24.72 12.74 21.00
N ALA A 295 -25.97 12.31 20.84
CA ALA A 295 -27.00 12.47 21.87
C ALA A 295 -26.77 11.53 23.06
N LEU A 296 -26.36 10.29 22.80
CA LEU A 296 -26.10 9.27 23.81
C LEU A 296 -24.80 9.54 24.59
N ASP A 297 -23.74 9.97 23.91
CA ASP A 297 -22.44 10.35 24.48
C ASP A 297 -22.53 11.72 25.15
N GLY A 298 -23.24 12.67 24.54
CA GLY A 298 -23.34 14.05 24.98
C GLY A 298 -22.06 14.86 24.72
N LYS A 299 -21.98 16.06 25.29
CA LYS A 299 -20.82 16.95 25.13
C LYS A 299 -19.61 16.38 25.87
N THR A 300 -18.43 16.48 25.28
CA THR A 300 -17.16 16.21 25.96
C THR A 300 -16.97 17.23 27.08
N LEU A 301 -16.81 16.76 28.31
CA LEU A 301 -16.54 17.57 29.51
C LEU A 301 -15.04 17.54 29.87
N SER A 302 -14.33 16.45 29.55
CA SER A 302 -12.87 16.26 29.71
C SER A 302 -12.41 15.04 28.92
N GLU A 303 -11.11 14.73 28.92
CA GLU A 303 -10.50 13.59 28.17
C GLU A 303 -11.28 12.27 28.26
N ASN A 304 -11.80 11.92 29.45
CA ASN A 304 -12.57 10.68 29.67
C ASN A 304 -13.98 10.92 30.23
N ARG A 305 -14.58 12.11 30.03
CA ARG A 305 -15.94 12.39 30.52
C ARG A 305 -16.79 13.04 29.48
N PHE A 306 -18.00 12.54 29.35
CA PHE A 306 -19.02 13.08 28.47
C PHE A 306 -20.34 13.26 29.24
N SER A 307 -21.19 14.16 28.78
CA SER A 307 -22.40 14.58 29.51
C SER A 307 -23.61 13.67 29.31
N GLY A 308 -23.60 12.82 28.28
CA GLY A 308 -24.69 11.95 27.89
C GLY A 308 -24.75 10.66 28.69
N ASN A 309 -25.87 9.95 28.57
CA ASN A 309 -26.18 8.78 29.39
C ASN A 309 -25.18 7.63 29.16
N ILE A 310 -24.80 7.36 27.90
CA ILE A 310 -23.77 6.37 27.57
C ILE A 310 -22.38 6.93 27.87
N GLY A 311 -22.15 8.19 27.50
CA GLY A 311 -20.88 8.86 27.72
C GLY A 311 -20.41 8.89 29.19
N LYS A 312 -21.36 8.95 30.14
CA LYS A 312 -21.09 8.82 31.58
C LYS A 312 -20.62 7.41 31.99
N LEU A 313 -21.02 6.37 31.27
CA LEU A 313 -20.67 4.97 31.55
C LEU A 313 -19.26 4.60 31.07
N ILE A 314 -18.63 5.41 30.21
CA ILE A 314 -17.28 5.14 29.66
C ILE A 314 -16.22 4.98 30.77
N ASN A 315 -16.33 5.71 31.88
CA ASN A 315 -15.41 5.56 33.03
C ASN A 315 -15.50 4.21 33.72
N ILE A 316 -16.63 3.50 33.56
CA ILE A 316 -16.84 2.15 34.10
C ILE A 316 -16.39 1.12 33.05
N ALA A 317 -16.52 1.44 31.76
CA ALA A 317 -16.19 0.56 30.64
C ALA A 317 -14.70 0.17 30.57
N THR A 318 -13.78 1.06 30.96
CA THR A 318 -12.34 0.74 31.03
C THR A 318 -11.99 -0.37 32.01
N ASN A 319 -12.86 -0.65 32.98
CA ASN A 319 -12.69 -1.73 33.97
C ASN A 319 -13.55 -2.96 33.66
N LEU A 320 -14.33 -2.96 32.58
CA LEU A 320 -15.13 -4.12 32.20
C LEU A 320 -14.22 -5.20 31.59
N PRO A 321 -14.41 -6.48 31.93
CA PRO A 321 -13.66 -7.56 31.31
C PRO A 321 -13.95 -7.57 29.81
N ILE A 322 -12.90 -7.58 29.00
CA ILE A 322 -13.02 -7.72 27.54
C ILE A 322 -13.61 -9.09 27.26
N LEU A 323 -14.79 -9.12 26.63
CA LEU A 323 -15.35 -10.36 26.10
C LEU A 323 -14.38 -10.95 25.07
N THR A 324 -13.82 -12.13 25.38
CA THR A 324 -12.90 -12.85 24.49
C THR A 324 -13.64 -13.51 23.32
N CYS A 325 -14.96 -13.61 23.41
CA CYS A 325 -15.84 -13.95 22.30
C CYS A 325 -16.73 -12.74 21.98
N ILE A 326 -16.54 -12.17 20.80
CA ILE A 326 -17.55 -11.27 20.24
C ILE A 326 -18.74 -12.19 19.89
N PRO A 327 -19.93 -11.99 20.47
CA PRO A 327 -21.10 -12.76 20.05
C PRO A 327 -21.29 -12.54 18.55
N GLN A 328 -21.39 -13.64 17.81
CA GLN A 328 -21.72 -13.56 16.41
C GLN A 328 -23.10 -12.90 16.31
N LEU A 329 -23.16 -11.72 15.72
CA LEU A 329 -24.43 -11.09 15.40
C LEU A 329 -25.08 -11.97 14.32
N ASP A 330 -26.07 -12.78 14.71
CA ASP A 330 -26.98 -13.43 13.78
C ASP A 330 -27.83 -12.33 13.13
N PHE A 331 -27.27 -11.69 12.11
CA PHE A 331 -28.04 -10.89 11.17
C PHE A 331 -28.84 -11.86 10.26
N VAL A 332 -29.66 -12.70 10.87
CA VAL A 332 -30.79 -13.36 10.19
C VAL A 332 -32.03 -12.61 10.63
N VAL A 333 -32.07 -11.33 10.27
CA VAL A 333 -33.38 -10.73 10.03
C VAL A 333 -33.71 -11.21 8.63
N ASP A 334 -34.64 -12.15 8.51
CA ASP A 334 -35.17 -12.54 7.21
C ASP A 334 -35.42 -11.25 6.41
N LEU A 335 -34.86 -11.17 5.19
CA LEU A 335 -35.21 -10.13 4.24
C LEU A 335 -36.73 -9.98 4.30
N ILE A 336 -37.22 -8.76 4.57
CA ILE A 336 -38.65 -8.48 4.63
C ILE A 336 -39.28 -9.16 3.42
N HIS A 337 -40.06 -10.22 3.67
CA HIS A 337 -40.70 -10.96 2.61
C HIS A 337 -41.81 -10.05 2.11
N LEU A 338 -41.53 -9.30 1.04
CA LEU A 338 -42.55 -8.53 0.36
C LEU A 338 -43.52 -9.54 -0.25
N GLU A 339 -44.77 -9.52 0.22
CA GLU A 339 -45.83 -10.33 -0.37
C GLU A 339 -45.98 -9.95 -1.84
N LYS A 340 -46.18 -10.97 -2.69
CA LYS A 340 -46.25 -10.83 -4.14
C LYS A 340 -47.30 -9.82 -4.59
N GLU A 341 -48.33 -9.60 -3.77
CA GLU A 341 -49.43 -8.66 -3.99
C GLU A 341 -49.03 -7.18 -3.89
N VAL A 342 -47.81 -6.87 -3.43
CA VAL A 342 -47.28 -5.49 -3.39
C VAL A 342 -46.40 -5.18 -4.62
N VAL A 343 -46.03 -6.21 -5.40
CA VAL A 343 -45.12 -6.10 -6.55
C VAL A 343 -45.83 -6.30 -7.90
N ASP A 344 -47.10 -6.71 -7.87
CA ASP A 344 -48.03 -6.63 -9.01
C ASP A 344 -48.98 -5.42 -8.82
#